data_AF-A0A432LBS8-F1
#
_entry.id   AF-A0A432LBS8-F1
#
_cell.length_a   1.000
_cell.length_b   1.000
_cell.length_c   1.000
_cell.angle_alpha   90.00
_cell.angle_beta   90.00
_cell.angle_gamma   90.00
#
_symmetry.space_group_name_H-M   'P 1'
#
loop_
_entity.id
_entity.type
_entity.pdbx_description
1 polymer ?
#
loop_
_entity_poly.entity_id
_entity_poly.type
_entity_poly.pdbx_seq_one_letter_code
_entity_poly.pdbx_strand_id
1 'polypeptide(L)'
;MYSHKQVALSLERQHSRHVKHYYRAITDVNLELAKIHKQIEFNINKELYKHVTDYVNQYISYTTIWNIKFVYNLESPEVLLMQIFHLEYIFMHEPANAFIKERRILNEQKERFNQLKPYTKEHVQLRRQKMLHFINEYEKNPTKH
;
A
#
# COMPACT_ATOMS: atom_id res chain seq x y z
N MET A 1 -26.02 -21.53 34.68
CA MET A 1 -24.86 -21.92 33.87
C MET A 1 -25.04 -21.38 32.47
N TYR A 2 -24.34 -20.31 32.09
CA TYR A 2 -24.25 -19.92 30.68
C TYR A 2 -23.57 -21.08 29.94
N SER A 3 -24.32 -21.75 29.06
CA SER A 3 -23.84 -22.89 28.29
C SER A 3 -22.61 -22.46 27.49
N HIS A 4 -21.53 -23.25 27.52
CA HIS A 4 -20.30 -23.00 26.75
C HIS A 4 -20.56 -22.59 25.28
N LYS A 5 -21.69 -23.00 24.70
CA LYS A 5 -22.19 -22.59 23.39
C LYS A 5 -22.47 -21.09 23.26
N GLN A 6 -23.04 -20.44 24.26
CA GLN A 6 -23.33 -18.99 24.24
C GLN A 6 -22.04 -18.15 24.33
N VAL A 7 -21.06 -18.63 25.10
CA VAL A 7 -19.74 -17.99 25.20
C VAL A 7 -18.98 -18.12 23.87
N ALA A 8 -18.96 -19.31 23.26
CA ALA A 8 -18.34 -19.54 21.96
C ALA A 8 -18.95 -18.65 20.85
N LEU A 9 -20.28 -18.58 20.76
CA LEU A 9 -20.98 -17.71 19.80
C LEU A 9 -20.68 -16.22 20.04
N SER A 10 -20.49 -15.80 21.28
CA SER A 10 -20.10 -14.42 21.61
C SER A 10 -18.68 -14.11 21.10
N LEU A 11 -17.74 -15.03 21.33
CA LEU A 11 -16.35 -14.90 20.88
C LEU A 11 -16.26 -14.87 19.36
N GLU A 12 -17.00 -15.72 18.65
CA GLU A 12 -17.08 -15.72 17.17
C GLU A 12 -17.61 -14.39 16.63
N ARG A 13 -18.67 -13.84 17.24
CA ARG A 13 -19.23 -12.53 16.86
C ARG A 13 -18.23 -11.40 17.10
N GLN A 14 -17.53 -11.42 18.23
CA GLN A 14 -16.51 -10.43 18.55
C GLN A 14 -15.35 -10.51 17.56
N HIS A 15 -14.85 -11.70 17.28
CA HIS A 15 -13.81 -11.93 16.29
C HIS A 15 -14.23 -11.43 14.90
N SER A 16 -15.44 -11.80 14.45
CA SER A 16 -16.00 -11.35 13.17
C SER A 16 -16.09 -9.82 13.06
N ARG A 17 -16.48 -9.13 14.14
CA ARG A 17 -16.52 -7.66 14.19
C ARG A 17 -15.12 -7.07 14.09
N HIS A 18 -14.15 -7.64 14.80
CA HIS A 18 -12.77 -7.19 14.77
C HIS A 18 -12.16 -7.34 13.37
N VAL A 19 -12.36 -8.48 12.72
CA VAL A 19 -11.90 -8.75 11.35
C VAL A 19 -12.51 -7.76 10.35
N LYS A 20 -13.82 -7.51 10.43
CA LYS A 20 -14.48 -6.50 9.58
C LYS A 20 -13.92 -5.10 9.80
N HIS A 21 -13.64 -4.73 11.05
CA HIS A 21 -13.06 -3.43 11.37
C HIS A 21 -11.64 -3.31 10.79
N TYR A 22 -10.83 -4.37 10.87
CA TYR A 22 -9.50 -4.41 10.28
C TYR A 22 -9.52 -4.17 8.77
N TYR A 23 -10.31 -4.95 8.00
CA TYR A 23 -10.37 -4.78 6.54
C TYR A 23 -10.95 -3.42 6.13
N ARG A 24 -11.88 -2.88 6.91
CA ARG A 24 -12.37 -1.51 6.69
C ARG A 24 -11.26 -0.48 6.90
N ALA A 25 -10.45 -0.62 7.95
CA ALA A 25 -9.34 0.30 8.19
C ALA A 25 -8.29 0.21 7.08
N ILE A 26 -7.98 -1.00 6.59
CA ILE A 26 -7.09 -1.19 5.42
C ILE A 26 -7.68 -0.52 4.17
N THR A 27 -8.97 -0.72 3.91
CA THR A 27 -9.70 -0.08 2.80
C THR A 27 -9.63 1.44 2.86
N ASP A 28 -9.88 2.02 4.03
CA ASP A 28 -9.83 3.47 4.21
C ASP A 28 -8.43 4.04 3.90
N VAL A 29 -7.37 3.36 4.36
CA VAL A 29 -5.99 3.77 4.07
C VAL A 29 -5.68 3.61 2.57
N ASN A 30 -6.03 2.47 1.97
CA ASN A 30 -5.81 2.22 0.55
C ASN A 30 -6.52 3.24 -0.34
N LEU A 31 -7.73 3.66 0.02
CA LEU A 31 -8.48 4.69 -0.69
C LEU A 31 -7.79 6.06 -0.62
N GLU A 32 -7.27 6.46 0.53
CA GLU A 32 -6.53 7.72 0.66
C GLU A 32 -5.23 7.70 -0.15
N LEU A 33 -4.48 6.59 -0.12
CA LEU A 33 -3.28 6.44 -0.93
C LEU A 33 -3.59 6.47 -2.44
N ALA A 34 -4.70 5.85 -2.86
CA ALA A 34 -5.15 5.89 -4.25
C ALA A 34 -5.54 7.32 -4.69
N LYS A 35 -6.10 8.12 -3.77
CA LYS A 35 -6.37 9.55 -4.03
C LYS A 35 -5.07 10.34 -4.24
N ILE A 36 -4.03 10.08 -3.45
CA ILE A 36 -2.72 10.72 -3.63
C ILE A 36 -2.19 10.39 -5.04
N HIS A 37 -2.19 9.11 -5.44
CA HIS A 37 -1.74 8.71 -6.77
C HIS A 37 -2.45 9.51 -7.87
N LYS A 38 -3.78 9.62 -7.81
CA LYS A 38 -4.56 10.41 -8.78
C LYS A 38 -4.22 11.91 -8.77
N GLN A 39 -3.91 12.48 -7.60
CA GLN A 39 -3.57 13.91 -7.46
C GLN A 39 -2.21 14.24 -8.08
N ILE A 40 -1.24 13.34 -7.92
CA ILE A 40 0.12 13.55 -8.43
C ILE A 40 0.28 13.10 -9.88
N GLU A 41 -0.60 12.21 -10.37
CA GLU A 41 -0.47 11.51 -11.66
C GLU A 41 -0.14 12.40 -12.86
N PHE A 42 -0.75 13.58 -12.93
CA PHE A 42 -0.57 14.54 -14.03
C PHE A 42 0.61 15.48 -13.86
N ASN A 43 1.22 15.51 -12.67
CA ASN A 43 2.26 16.46 -12.28
C ASN A 43 3.63 15.80 -12.12
N ILE A 44 3.77 14.52 -12.49
CA ILE A 44 5.02 13.77 -12.42
C ILE A 44 5.37 13.20 -13.80
N ASN A 45 6.66 12.95 -14.03
CA ASN A 45 7.09 12.20 -15.21
C ASN A 45 6.96 10.70 -14.96
N LYS A 46 5.89 10.08 -15.48
CA LYS A 46 5.64 8.64 -15.31
C LYS A 46 6.73 7.74 -15.89
N GLU A 47 7.45 8.18 -16.92
CA GLU A 47 8.52 7.37 -17.51
C GLU A 47 9.69 7.23 -16.55
N LEU A 48 10.00 8.28 -15.77
CA LEU A 48 11.01 8.23 -14.71
C LEU A 48 10.66 7.19 -13.62
N TYR A 49 9.36 6.97 -13.39
CA TYR A 49 8.85 6.07 -12.35
C TYR A 49 8.30 4.76 -12.91
N LYS A 50 8.60 4.43 -14.17
CA LYS A 50 8.07 3.25 -14.85
C LYS A 50 8.46 1.95 -14.11
N HIS A 51 9.72 1.79 -13.74
CA HIS A 51 10.19 0.55 -13.11
C HIS A 51 9.60 0.30 -11.72
N VAL A 52 9.47 1.35 -10.89
CA VAL A 52 8.80 1.23 -9.59
C VAL A 52 7.30 0.97 -9.78
N THR A 53 6.68 1.58 -10.80
CA THR A 53 5.28 1.35 -11.17
C THR A 53 5.08 -0.11 -11.57
N ASP A 54 5.92 -0.64 -12.45
CA ASP A 54 5.83 -2.00 -12.97
C ASP A 54 6.01 -3.05 -11.87
N TYR A 55 6.97 -2.84 -10.96
CA TYR A 55 7.14 -3.69 -9.78
C TYR A 55 5.87 -3.74 -8.94
N VAL A 56 5.31 -2.58 -8.61
CA VAL A 56 4.12 -2.47 -7.75
C VAL A 56 2.88 -3.07 -8.42
N ASN A 57 2.73 -2.89 -9.73
CA ASN A 57 1.61 -3.43 -10.48
C ASN A 57 1.56 -4.97 -10.49
N GLN A 58 2.67 -5.68 -10.22
CA GLN A 58 2.66 -7.14 -10.06
C GLN A 58 1.76 -7.61 -8.90
N TYR A 59 1.46 -6.72 -7.94
CA TYR A 59 0.65 -6.99 -6.76
C TYR A 59 -0.78 -6.48 -6.87
N ILE A 60 -1.11 -5.74 -7.93
CA ILE A 60 -2.44 -5.14 -8.13
C ILE A 60 -3.14 -5.94 -9.21
N SER A 61 -4.18 -6.69 -8.84
CA SER A 61 -4.84 -7.56 -9.82
C SER A 61 -5.80 -6.76 -10.69
N TYR A 62 -5.73 -6.97 -12.01
CA TYR A 62 -6.63 -6.46 -13.04
C TYR A 62 -6.69 -4.93 -13.21
N THR A 63 -5.88 -4.17 -12.47
CA THR A 63 -5.72 -2.71 -12.60
C THR A 63 -4.27 -2.27 -12.40
N THR A 64 -4.03 -0.98 -12.29
CA THR A 64 -2.71 -0.39 -12.01
C THR A 64 -2.75 0.44 -10.74
N ILE A 65 -1.57 0.79 -10.23
CA ILE A 65 -1.36 1.69 -9.09
C ILE A 65 -2.01 3.07 -9.28
N TRP A 66 -2.07 3.55 -10.52
CA TRP A 66 -2.71 4.82 -10.88
C TRP A 66 -4.25 4.76 -10.81
N ASN A 67 -4.81 3.56 -10.90
CA ASN A 67 -6.24 3.36 -10.98
C ASN A 67 -6.67 2.07 -10.27
N ILE A 68 -6.40 1.99 -8.98
CA ILE A 68 -6.82 0.84 -8.17
C ILE A 68 -8.33 0.77 -8.17
N LYS A 69 -8.84 -0.30 -8.75
CA LYS A 69 -10.25 -0.68 -8.68
C LYS A 69 -10.35 -2.04 -8.01
N PHE A 70 -11.57 -2.42 -7.67
CA PHE A 70 -11.93 -3.67 -7.03
C PHE A 70 -11.68 -3.73 -5.51
N VAL A 71 -12.67 -4.29 -4.82
CA VAL A 71 -12.70 -4.38 -3.35
C VAL A 71 -11.54 -5.21 -2.81
N TYR A 72 -11.19 -6.33 -3.45
CA TYR A 72 -10.09 -7.17 -2.99
C TYR A 72 -8.72 -6.47 -3.02
N ASN A 73 -8.49 -5.53 -3.96
CA ASN A 73 -7.27 -4.72 -3.96
C ASN A 73 -7.30 -3.71 -2.80
N LEU A 74 -8.45 -3.09 -2.55
CA LEU A 74 -8.64 -2.11 -1.48
C LEU A 74 -8.56 -2.75 -0.08
N GLU A 75 -8.99 -4.00 0.07
CA GLU A 75 -8.90 -4.74 1.33
C GLU A 75 -7.52 -5.40 1.54
N SER A 76 -6.62 -5.33 0.56
CA SER A 76 -5.31 -5.99 0.60
C SER A 76 -4.27 -5.16 1.37
N PRO A 77 -3.67 -5.70 2.46
CA PRO A 77 -2.54 -5.07 3.12
C PRO A 77 -1.28 -5.05 2.26
N GLU A 78 -1.13 -5.99 1.33
CA GLU A 78 -0.02 -6.01 0.37
C GLU A 78 -0.11 -4.85 -0.61
N VAL A 79 -1.31 -4.61 -1.18
CA VAL A 79 -1.53 -3.45 -2.05
C VAL A 79 -1.24 -2.16 -1.28
N LEU A 80 -1.68 -2.05 -0.03
CA LEU A 80 -1.38 -0.90 0.83
C LEU A 80 0.13 -0.68 0.98
N LEU A 81 0.89 -1.73 1.30
CA LEU A 81 2.34 -1.65 1.42
C LEU A 81 2.99 -1.18 0.10
N MET A 82 2.54 -1.73 -1.03
CA MET A 82 3.06 -1.35 -2.33
C MET A 82 2.71 0.09 -2.71
N GLN A 83 1.51 0.58 -2.37
CA GLN A 83 1.13 1.99 -2.53
C GLN A 83 2.05 2.92 -1.72
N ILE A 84 2.37 2.56 -0.47
CA ILE A 84 3.30 3.34 0.37
C ILE A 84 4.67 3.40 -0.29
N PHE A 85 5.23 2.25 -0.70
CA PHE A 85 6.56 2.21 -1.32
C PHE A 85 6.63 3.00 -2.61
N HIS A 86 5.60 2.91 -3.44
CA HIS A 86 5.52 3.65 -4.69
C HIS A 86 5.57 5.16 -4.44
N LEU A 87 4.72 5.68 -3.55
CA LEU A 87 4.67 7.11 -3.22
C LEU A 87 5.93 7.58 -2.53
N GLU A 88 6.50 6.79 -1.61
CA GLU A 88 7.77 7.13 -0.97
C GLU A 88 8.90 7.24 -2.00
N TYR A 89 8.95 6.31 -2.96
CA TYR A 89 9.97 6.34 -4.01
C TYR A 89 9.81 7.58 -4.89
N ILE A 90 8.60 7.88 -5.37
CA ILE A 90 8.34 9.10 -6.17
C ILE A 90 8.75 10.34 -5.38
N PHE A 91 8.25 10.50 -4.15
CA PHE A 91 8.51 11.66 -3.33
C PHE A 91 9.97 11.80 -2.89
N MET A 92 10.75 10.72 -2.84
CA MET A 92 12.19 10.81 -2.58
C MET A 92 12.95 11.43 -3.76
N HIS A 93 12.44 11.29 -4.99
CA HIS A 93 13.08 11.78 -6.21
C HIS A 93 12.47 13.09 -6.73
N GLU A 94 11.28 13.46 -6.27
CA GLU A 94 10.67 14.76 -6.54
C GLU A 94 11.19 15.85 -5.57
N PRO A 95 11.23 17.13 -5.98
CA PRO A 95 11.64 18.25 -5.12
C PRO A 95 10.90 18.27 -3.78
N ALA A 96 11.61 18.64 -2.71
CA ALA A 96 11.07 18.65 -1.35
C ALA A 96 9.91 19.65 -1.16
N ASN A 97 9.87 20.71 -1.96
CA ASN A 97 8.79 21.71 -1.98
C ASN A 97 7.60 21.31 -2.86
N ALA A 98 7.69 20.23 -3.63
CA ALA A 98 6.58 19.67 -4.40
C ALA A 98 5.73 18.73 -3.51
N PHE A 99 4.43 18.68 -3.78
CA PHE A 99 3.49 17.72 -3.16
C PHE A 99 3.45 17.75 -1.62
N ILE A 100 3.62 18.92 -1.00
CA ILE A 100 3.72 19.07 0.46
C ILE A 100 2.50 18.47 1.17
N LYS A 101 1.30 18.71 0.64
CA LYS A 101 0.05 18.19 1.20
C LYS A 101 0.01 16.67 1.11
N GLU A 102 0.33 16.12 -0.05
CA GLU A 102 0.31 14.68 -0.33
C GLU A 102 1.36 13.93 0.50
N ARG A 103 2.55 14.49 0.66
CA ARG A 103 3.59 13.98 1.57
C ARG A 103 3.11 13.91 3.02
N ARG A 104 2.37 14.92 3.49
CA ARG A 104 1.78 14.92 4.84
C ARG A 104 0.76 13.78 4.98
N ILE A 105 -0.16 13.66 4.02
CA ILE A 105 -1.19 12.60 4.03
C ILE A 105 -0.52 11.21 3.97
N LEU A 106 0.53 11.03 3.17
CA LEU A 106 1.30 9.78 3.13
C LEU A 106 1.88 9.43 4.51
N ASN A 107 2.47 10.39 5.22
CA ASN A 107 2.99 10.16 6.56
C ASN A 107 1.88 9.78 7.56
N GLU A 108 0.73 10.46 7.51
CA GLU A 108 -0.44 10.09 8.32
C GLU A 108 -0.90 8.66 8.03
N GLN A 109 -0.96 8.26 6.76
CA GLN A 109 -1.35 6.91 6.37
C GLN A 109 -0.31 5.85 6.76
N LYS A 110 1.00 6.18 6.73
CA LYS A 110 2.06 5.30 7.23
C LYS A 110 1.93 5.03 8.73
N GLU A 111 1.60 6.05 9.52
CA GLU A 111 1.35 5.86 10.95
C GLU A 111 0.15 4.95 11.18
N ARG A 112 -0.94 5.11 10.42
CA ARG A 112 -2.10 4.21 10.48
C ARG A 112 -1.73 2.78 10.08
N PHE A 113 -0.93 2.61 9.03
CA PHE A 113 -0.40 1.30 8.62
C PHE A 113 0.40 0.63 9.75
N ASN A 114 1.30 1.38 10.41
CA ASN A 114 2.09 0.87 11.53
C ASN A 114 1.21 0.48 12.73
N GLN A 115 0.12 1.22 12.99
CA GLN A 115 -0.83 0.90 14.06
C GLN A 115 -1.64 -0.37 13.76
N LEU A 116 -1.99 -0.60 12.50
CA LEU A 116 -2.70 -1.81 12.05
C LEU A 116 -1.82 -3.06 12.08
N LYS A 117 -0.48 -2.90 12.14
CA LYS A 117 0.52 -3.99 12.21
C LYS A 117 0.26 -5.14 11.22
N PRO A 118 0.01 -4.87 9.92
CA PRO A 118 -0.22 -5.94 8.95
C PRO A 118 1.04 -6.82 8.74
N TYR A 119 2.23 -6.27 8.98
CA TYR A 119 3.51 -6.94 8.80
C TYR A 119 4.50 -6.58 9.91
N THR A 120 5.52 -7.41 10.11
CA THR A 120 6.66 -7.06 10.97
C THR A 120 7.58 -6.06 10.27
N LYS A 121 8.42 -5.35 11.04
CA LYS A 121 9.37 -4.37 10.47
C LYS A 121 10.37 -5.03 9.52
N GLU A 122 10.82 -6.23 9.87
CA GLU A 122 11.75 -7.03 9.08
C GLU A 122 11.12 -7.42 7.74
N HIS A 123 9.83 -7.78 7.75
CA HIS A 123 9.09 -8.07 6.53
C HIS A 123 8.99 -6.83 5.63
N VAL A 124 8.60 -5.68 6.19
CA VAL A 124 8.54 -4.41 5.45
C VAL A 124 9.90 -4.07 4.84
N GLN A 125 10.98 -4.19 5.61
CA GLN A 125 12.33 -3.91 5.13
C GLN A 125 12.74 -4.85 3.99
N LEU A 126 12.49 -6.16 4.13
CA LEU A 126 12.77 -7.14 3.09
C LEU A 126 11.99 -6.82 1.80
N ARG A 127 10.72 -6.45 1.91
CA ARG A 127 9.90 -6.07 0.75
C ARG A 127 10.44 -4.81 0.06
N ARG A 128 10.88 -3.82 0.84
CA ARG A 128 11.51 -2.60 0.30
C ARG A 128 12.82 -2.92 -0.44
N GLN A 129 13.66 -3.78 0.13
CA GLN A 129 14.91 -4.21 -0.50
C GLN A 129 14.66 -4.92 -1.83
N LYS A 130 13.64 -5.80 -1.90
CA LYS A 130 13.26 -6.46 -3.16
C LYS A 130 12.86 -5.47 -4.24
N MET A 131 12.06 -4.46 -3.91
CA MET A 131 11.69 -3.39 -4.85
C MET A 131 12.92 -2.63 -5.35
N LEU A 132 13.78 -2.17 -4.45
CA LEU A 132 14.99 -1.43 -4.83
C LEU A 132 15.94 -2.28 -5.68
N HIS A 133 16.08 -3.56 -5.35
CA HIS A 133 16.88 -4.49 -6.15
C HIS A 133 16.30 -4.65 -7.56
N PHE A 134 14.98 -4.82 -7.68
CA PHE A 134 14.30 -4.88 -8.97
C PHE A 134 14.57 -3.62 -9.80
N ILE A 135 14.40 -2.44 -9.23
CA ILE A 135 14.63 -1.17 -9.95
C ILE A 135 16.10 -1.07 -10.41
N ASN A 136 17.06 -1.39 -9.53
CA ASN A 136 18.48 -1.33 -9.85
C ASN A 136 18.90 -2.31 -10.96
N GLU A 137 18.28 -3.49 -11.04
CA GLU A 137 18.55 -4.47 -12.10
C GLU A 137 18.13 -3.93 -13.48
N TYR A 138 16.99 -3.24 -13.55
CA TYR A 138 16.50 -2.62 -14.78
C TYR A 138 17.37 -1.46 -15.25
N GLU A 139 17.81 -0.60 -14.32
CA GLU A 139 18.70 0.53 -14.66
C GLU A 139 20.07 0.05 -15.18
N LYS A 140 20.55 -1.11 -14.70
CA LYS A 140 21.84 -1.68 -15.12
C LYS A 140 21.77 -2.47 -16.42
N ASN A 141 20.61 -3.03 -16.77
CA ASN A 141 20.44 -3.89 -17.95
C ASN A 141 19.17 -3.52 -18.76
N PRO A 142 19.16 -2.36 -19.43
CA PRO A 142 17.97 -1.88 -20.15
C PRO A 142 17.55 -2.74 -21.36
N THR A 143 18.37 -3.71 -21.78
CA THR A 143 18.19 -4.49 -23.02
C THR A 143 17.70 -5.93 -22.83
N LYS A 144 17.38 -6.38 -21.61
CA LYS A 144 17.06 -7.81 -21.35
C LYS A 144 15.59 -8.20 -21.43
N HIS A 145 14.65 -7.30 -21.68
CA HIS A 145 13.22 -7.61 -21.65
C HIS A 145 12.42 -6.90 -22.73
#